data_AF-A0A495VNK4-F1
#
_entry.id   AF-A0A495VNK4-F1
#
_cell.length_a   1.000
_cell.length_b   1.000
_cell.length_c   1.000
_cell.angle_alpha   90.00
_cell.angle_beta   90.00
_cell.angle_gamma   90.00
#
_symmetry.space_group_name_H-M   'P 1'
#
loop_
_entity.id
_entity.type
_entity.pdbx_description
1 polymer ?
#
loop_
_entity_poly.entity_id
_entity_poly.type
_entity_poly.pdbx_seq_one_letter_code
_entity_poly.pdbx_strand_id
1 'polypeptide(L)'
;MKTLLPRLILLHKQATSGRVRFLCLSSGVVAFAPLPALATLRDEAHAPTLHHHPTAVVREAELQLGLPEGAIVPEADFQAWVDTPDGDVAVLLASFAGIDPPFAAAERTGSRFIAITEARGLSEVERQLLRRAYEHVLG
;
A
#
# COMPACT_ATOMS: atom_id res chain seq x y z
N MET A 1 19.83 5.72 14.81
CA MET A 1 18.49 5.22 14.46
C MET A 1 18.50 4.88 12.99
N LYS A 2 18.14 3.64 12.59
CA LYS A 2 17.95 3.32 11.17
C LYS A 2 16.72 4.09 10.69
N THR A 3 16.87 4.97 9.71
CA THR A 3 15.71 5.54 9.02
C THR A 3 15.12 4.44 8.15
N LEU A 4 14.00 3.87 8.58
CA LEU A 4 13.29 2.88 7.79
C LEU A 4 12.59 3.57 6.62
N LEU A 5 12.73 3.01 5.42
CA LEU A 5 12.05 3.52 4.23
C LEU A 5 10.54 3.27 4.35
N PRO A 6 9.70 4.21 3.90
CA PRO A 6 8.26 4.00 3.88
C PRO A 6 7.91 2.83 2.94
N ARG A 7 6.80 2.16 3.25
CA ARG A 7 6.18 1.10 2.44
C ARG A 7 4.94 1.64 1.73
N LEU A 8 4.42 0.88 0.78
CA LEU A 8 3.22 1.24 0.03
C LEU A 8 2.14 0.18 0.12
N ILE A 9 0.90 0.66 0.21
CA ILE A 9 -0.27 -0.05 -0.30
C ILE A 9 -0.59 0.55 -1.65
N LEU A 10 -0.85 -0.30 -2.64
CA LEU A 10 -1.21 0.12 -3.99
C LEU A 10 -2.65 -0.27 -4.28
N LEU A 11 -3.44 0.65 -4.81
CA LEU A 11 -4.83 0.39 -5.19
C LEU A 11 -5.18 0.91 -6.56
N HIS A 12 -6.32 0.46 -7.07
CA HIS A 12 -6.99 1.05 -8.20
C HIS A 12 -8.43 1.39 -7.79
N LYS A 13 -8.84 2.64 -8.03
CA LYS A 13 -10.21 3.12 -7.82
C LYS A 13 -10.88 3.34 -9.17
N GLN A 14 -11.92 2.57 -9.47
CA GLN A 14 -12.65 2.75 -10.72
C GLN A 14 -13.59 3.96 -10.60
N ALA A 15 -13.37 4.98 -11.45
CA ALA A 15 -14.02 6.29 -11.32
C ALA A 15 -15.55 6.27 -11.47
N THR A 16 -16.11 5.34 -12.25
CA THR A 16 -17.56 5.26 -12.54
C THR A 16 -18.36 4.55 -11.44
N SER A 17 -17.80 3.49 -10.86
CA SER A 17 -18.47 2.56 -9.95
C SER A 17 -18.01 2.70 -8.50
N GLY A 18 -16.94 3.46 -8.26
CA GLY A 18 -16.28 3.56 -6.95
C GLY A 18 -15.57 2.27 -6.52
N ARG A 19 -15.50 1.25 -7.39
CA ARG A 19 -14.91 -0.05 -7.02
C ARG A 19 -13.41 0.12 -6.74
N VAL A 20 -13.02 -0.23 -5.52
CA VAL A 20 -11.61 -0.27 -5.08
C VAL A 20 -11.08 -1.69 -5.17
N ARG A 21 -9.87 -1.84 -5.74
CA ARG A 21 -9.09 -3.07 -5.69
C ARG A 21 -7.68 -2.77 -5.23
N PHE A 22 -7.11 -3.67 -4.44
CA PHE A 22 -5.75 -3.56 -3.93
C PHE A 22 -4.82 -4.50 -4.69
N LEU A 23 -3.58 -4.08 -4.92
CA LEU A 23 -2.54 -4.99 -5.39
C LEU A 23 -2.12 -5.90 -4.22
N CYS A 24 -2.25 -7.20 -4.42
CA CYS A 24 -1.76 -8.24 -3.51
C CYS A 24 -0.58 -8.94 -4.18
N LEU A 25 0.62 -8.72 -3.64
CA LEU A 25 1.82 -9.47 -3.99
C LEU A 25 1.75 -10.89 -3.42
N SER A 26 2.69 -11.75 -3.82
CA SER A 26 2.87 -13.08 -3.21
C SER A 26 3.16 -13.00 -1.71
N SER A 27 3.79 -11.89 -1.27
CA SER A 27 4.13 -11.61 0.13
C SER A 27 3.04 -10.89 0.92
N GLY A 28 1.90 -10.55 0.30
CA GLY A 28 0.83 -9.78 0.93
C GLY A 28 0.56 -8.43 0.24
N VAL A 29 0.01 -7.46 0.96
CA VAL A 29 -0.46 -6.17 0.37
C VAL A 29 0.44 -4.97 0.67
N VAL A 30 1.41 -5.13 1.55
CA VAL A 30 2.42 -4.12 1.82
C VAL A 30 3.61 -4.34 0.89
N ALA A 31 3.83 -3.42 -0.03
CA ALA A 31 4.85 -3.50 -1.06
C ALA A 31 6.22 -2.98 -0.57
N PHE A 32 7.35 -3.53 -1.02
CA PHE A 32 7.57 -4.77 -1.79
C PHE A 32 8.25 -5.86 -0.94
N ALA A 33 8.09 -5.80 0.38
CA ALA A 33 8.57 -6.84 1.27
C ALA A 33 7.51 -7.15 2.32
N PRO A 34 7.38 -8.41 2.75
CA PRO A 34 6.44 -8.78 3.80
C PRO A 34 6.74 -8.00 5.08
N LEU A 35 5.69 -7.68 5.83
CA LEU A 35 5.86 -7.19 7.19
C LEU A 35 6.52 -8.28 8.05
N PRO A 36 7.39 -7.91 9.01
CA PRO A 36 7.92 -8.85 9.99
C PRO A 36 6.80 -9.53 10.78
N ALA A 37 7.02 -10.76 11.25
CA ALA A 37 5.99 -11.54 11.95
C ALA A 37 5.44 -10.86 13.22
N LEU A 38 6.25 -10.02 13.89
CA LEU A 38 5.88 -9.28 15.09
C LEU A 38 5.39 -7.85 14.79
N ALA A 39 5.07 -7.55 13.53
CA ALA A 39 4.52 -6.26 13.15
C ALA A 39 3.18 -6.01 13.83
N THR A 40 2.95 -4.79 14.30
CA THR A 40 1.67 -4.37 14.89
C THR A 40 1.26 -3.00 14.36
N LEU A 41 0.00 -2.84 13.98
CA LEU A 41 -0.52 -1.56 13.53
C LEU A 41 -0.60 -0.58 14.71
N ARG A 42 0.01 0.60 14.58
CA ARG A 42 -0.15 1.69 15.55
C ARG A 42 -1.55 2.30 15.48
N ASP A 43 -1.97 2.90 16.58
CA ASP A 43 -3.21 3.68 16.64
C ASP A 43 -3.18 4.87 15.67
N GLU A 44 -4.33 5.32 15.21
CA GLU A 44 -4.45 6.47 14.29
C GLU A 44 -4.05 7.78 14.96
N ALA A 45 -4.16 7.88 16.29
CA ALA A 45 -3.68 9.03 17.07
C ALA A 45 -2.15 9.06 17.22
N HIS A 46 -1.42 8.07 16.68
CA HIS A 46 0.04 8.07 16.70
C HIS A 46 0.58 9.26 15.91
N ALA A 47 1.17 10.22 16.63
CA ALA A 47 1.81 11.39 16.05
C ALA A 47 3.30 11.10 15.78
N PRO A 48 3.69 10.85 14.52
CA PRO A 48 5.09 10.60 14.22
C PRO A 48 5.91 11.88 14.31
N THR A 49 7.20 11.73 14.60
CA THR A 49 8.18 12.82 14.54
C THR A 49 8.77 13.01 13.14
N LEU A 50 8.51 12.08 12.21
CA LEU A 50 9.07 12.06 10.87
C LEU A 50 7.95 11.94 9.82
N HIS A 51 7.98 12.82 8.82
CA HIS A 51 7.10 12.76 7.66
C HIS A 51 7.87 12.22 6.46
N HIS A 52 7.34 11.18 5.82
CA HIS A 52 7.96 10.56 4.66
C HIS A 52 7.36 11.10 3.37
N HIS A 53 8.20 11.58 2.46
CA HIS A 53 7.74 12.02 1.15
C HIS A 53 7.47 10.81 0.23
N PRO A 54 6.30 10.71 -0.41
CA PRO A 54 5.91 9.52 -1.17
C PRO A 54 6.66 9.35 -2.48
N THR A 55 7.22 10.42 -3.07
CA THR A 55 7.84 10.38 -4.42
C THR A 55 8.87 9.27 -4.61
N ALA A 56 9.79 9.08 -3.66
CA ALA A 56 10.84 8.08 -3.82
C ALA A 56 10.28 6.65 -3.83
N VAL A 57 9.33 6.35 -2.94
CA VAL A 57 8.75 5.00 -2.84
C VAL A 57 7.76 4.73 -3.99
N VAL A 58 7.04 5.74 -4.47
CA VAL A 58 6.19 5.63 -5.66
C VAL A 58 7.03 5.36 -6.90
N ARG A 59 8.14 6.10 -7.07
CA ARG A 59 9.03 5.87 -8.21
C ARG A 59 9.62 4.46 -8.20
N GLU A 60 10.04 3.97 -7.04
CA GLU A 60 10.49 2.59 -6.88
C GLU A 60 9.38 1.59 -7.27
N ALA A 61 8.13 1.85 -6.89
CA ALA A 61 7.00 0.98 -7.25
C ALA A 61 6.74 0.91 -8.75
N GLU A 62 6.84 2.03 -9.46
CA GLU A 62 6.72 2.06 -10.92
C GLU A 62 7.81 1.19 -11.57
N LEU A 63 9.05 1.31 -11.09
CA LEU A 63 10.18 0.53 -11.60
C LEU A 63 9.98 -0.96 -11.35
N GLN A 64 9.59 -1.37 -10.14
CA GLN A 64 9.40 -2.79 -9.81
C GLN A 64 8.23 -3.43 -10.58
N LEU A 65 7.18 -2.67 -10.89
CA LEU A 65 6.04 -3.14 -11.66
C LEU A 65 6.25 -3.02 -13.19
N GLY A 66 7.35 -2.39 -13.63
CA GLY A 66 7.63 -2.10 -15.02
C GLY A 66 6.58 -1.17 -15.63
N LEU A 67 6.19 -0.14 -14.89
CA LEU A 67 5.22 0.88 -15.29
C LEU A 67 5.92 2.17 -15.71
N PRO A 68 5.31 2.98 -16.59
CA PRO A 68 5.86 4.28 -16.95
C PRO A 68 5.78 5.25 -15.76
N GLU A 69 6.59 6.31 -15.84
CA GLU A 69 6.53 7.41 -14.88
C GLU A 69 5.15 8.08 -14.85
N GLY A 70 4.64 8.33 -13.64
CA GLY A 70 3.32 8.89 -13.41
C GLY A 70 2.17 7.87 -13.48
N ALA A 71 2.47 6.58 -13.66
CA ALA A 71 1.45 5.53 -13.64
C ALA A 71 0.87 5.28 -12.23
N ILE A 72 1.61 5.67 -11.19
CA ILE A 72 1.20 5.58 -9.80
C ILE A 72 1.19 6.99 -9.20
N VAL A 73 0.09 7.35 -8.54
CA VAL A 73 -0.13 8.66 -7.93
C VAL A 73 -0.26 8.48 -6.42
N PRO A 74 0.53 9.20 -5.60
CA PRO A 74 0.36 9.18 -4.15
C PRO A 74 -1.05 9.63 -3.74
N GLU A 75 -1.68 8.90 -2.81
CA GLU A 75 -2.88 9.38 -2.12
C GLU A 75 -2.43 10.28 -0.96
N ALA A 76 -2.79 11.56 -1.04
CA ALA A 76 -2.44 12.54 -0.02
C ALA A 76 -3.15 12.24 1.30
N ASP A 77 -2.58 12.73 2.41
CA ASP A 77 -3.16 12.64 3.76
C ASP A 77 -3.36 11.21 4.32
N PHE A 78 -3.04 10.16 3.55
CA PHE A 78 -2.97 8.81 4.07
C PHE A 78 -1.57 8.49 4.60
N GLN A 79 -1.50 8.15 5.88
CA GLN A 79 -0.32 7.55 6.47
C GLN A 79 -0.71 6.65 7.65
N ALA A 80 -0.28 5.40 7.60
CA ALA A 80 -0.38 4.47 8.72
C ALA A 80 1.02 4.12 9.24
N TRP A 81 1.12 3.76 10.51
CA TRP A 81 2.39 3.38 11.14
C TRP A 81 2.33 1.95 11.67
N VAL A 82 3.38 1.19 11.40
CA VAL A 82 3.51 -0.19 11.85
C VAL A 82 4.72 -0.29 12.77
N ASP A 83 4.49 -0.72 14.01
CA ASP A 83 5.54 -1.09 14.96
C ASP A 83 6.22 -2.37 14.48
N THR A 84 7.55 -2.37 14.42
CA THR A 84 8.32 -3.56 14.09
C THR A 84 9.55 -3.66 15.01
N PRO A 85 10.14 -4.86 15.17
CA PRO A 85 11.35 -5.02 15.97
C PRO A 85 12.54 -4.14 15.54
N ASP A 86 12.56 -3.69 14.28
CA ASP A 86 13.62 -2.84 13.73
C ASP A 86 13.31 -1.33 13.85
N GLY A 87 12.11 -0.98 14.33
CA GLY A 87 11.59 0.38 14.45
C GLY A 87 10.25 0.58 13.73
N ASP A 88 9.63 1.73 13.95
CA ASP A 88 8.37 2.09 13.30
C ASP A 88 8.56 2.31 11.78
N VAL A 89 7.65 1.74 11.00
CA VAL A 89 7.62 1.85 9.54
C VAL A 89 6.36 2.56 9.09
N ALA A 90 6.50 3.62 8.31
CA ALA A 90 5.38 4.28 7.66
C ALA A 90 4.86 3.43 6.49
N VAL A 91 3.55 3.27 6.41
CA VAL A 91 2.84 2.67 5.27
C VAL A 91 2.00 3.77 4.63
N LEU A 92 2.38 4.12 3.40
CA LEU A 92 1.72 5.13 2.58
C LEU A 92 0.76 4.46 1.60
N LEU A 93 -0.07 5.27 0.95
CA LEU A 93 -1.04 4.80 -0.05
C LEU A 93 -0.79 5.49 -1.39
N ALA A 94 -0.97 4.74 -2.46
CA ALA A 94 -0.95 5.27 -3.81
C ALA A 94 -1.93 4.53 -4.72
N SER A 95 -2.42 5.22 -5.74
CA SER A 95 -3.35 4.69 -6.73
C SER A 95 -2.74 4.56 -8.11
N PHE A 96 -3.17 3.55 -8.86
CA PHE A 96 -2.89 3.46 -10.29
C PHE A 96 -3.73 4.49 -11.04
N ALA A 97 -3.08 5.32 -11.86
CA ALA A 97 -3.73 6.42 -12.59
C ALA A 97 -4.59 5.98 -13.79
N GLY A 98 -4.43 4.73 -14.24
CA GLY A 98 -5.17 4.18 -15.38
C GLY A 98 -6.67 3.99 -15.09
N ILE A 99 -7.47 3.93 -16.15
CA ILE A 99 -8.91 3.60 -16.07
C ILE A 99 -9.14 2.17 -15.59
N ASP A 100 -8.27 1.27 -16.05
CA ASP A 100 -8.26 -0.13 -15.69
C ASP A 100 -7.06 -0.45 -14.80
N PRO A 101 -7.18 -1.41 -13.87
CA PRO A 101 -6.04 -1.92 -13.14
C PRO A 101 -4.97 -2.45 -14.11
N PRO A 102 -3.67 -2.23 -13.86
CA PRO A 102 -2.60 -2.75 -14.71
C PRO A 102 -2.40 -4.27 -14.50
N PHE A 103 -3.38 -5.09 -14.90
CA PHE A 103 -3.39 -6.54 -14.69
C PHE A 103 -2.14 -7.22 -15.24
N ALA A 104 -1.71 -6.85 -16.45
CA ALA A 104 -0.51 -7.40 -17.07
C ALA A 104 0.77 -7.11 -16.25
N ALA A 105 0.85 -5.98 -15.54
CA ALA A 105 1.97 -5.67 -14.65
C ALA A 105 1.93 -6.52 -13.37
N ALA A 106 0.73 -6.70 -12.80
CA ALA A 106 0.54 -7.55 -11.65
C ALA A 106 0.93 -9.01 -11.96
N GLU A 107 0.46 -9.57 -13.08
CA GLU A 107 0.76 -10.94 -13.50
C GLU A 107 2.26 -11.20 -13.68
N ARG A 108 3.00 -10.25 -14.29
CA ARG A 108 4.46 -10.35 -14.45
C ARG A 108 5.22 -10.48 -13.13
N THR A 109 4.67 -9.93 -12.05
CA THR A 109 5.27 -9.99 -10.71
C THR A 109 4.66 -11.08 -9.82
N GLY A 110 3.77 -11.92 -10.37
CA GLY A 110 3.03 -12.92 -9.59
C GLY A 110 2.03 -12.29 -8.61
N SER A 111 1.73 -11.01 -8.78
CA SER A 111 0.75 -10.26 -7.99
C SER A 111 -0.64 -10.38 -8.61
N ARG A 112 -1.68 -10.06 -7.83
CA ARG A 112 -3.06 -10.01 -8.30
C ARG A 112 -3.81 -8.85 -7.69
N PHE A 113 -4.88 -8.40 -8.33
CA PHE A 113 -5.80 -7.43 -7.74
C PHE A 113 -6.88 -8.14 -6.94
N ILE A 114 -7.11 -7.71 -5.70
CA ILE A 114 -8.14 -8.25 -4.80
C ILE A 114 -9.08 -7.15 -4.32
N ALA A 115 -10.34 -7.49 -4.11
CA ALA A 115 -11.26 -6.68 -3.31
C ALA A 115 -10.96 -6.86 -1.81
N ILE A 116 -11.40 -5.92 -0.98
CA ILE A 116 -11.21 -6.01 0.49
C ILE A 116 -11.85 -7.27 1.09
N THR A 117 -12.95 -7.76 0.49
CA THR A 117 -13.64 -8.99 0.92
C THR A 117 -12.85 -10.27 0.63
N GLU A 118 -11.87 -10.21 -0.26
CA GLU A 118 -10.98 -11.32 -0.62
C GLU A 118 -9.71 -11.38 0.26
N ALA A 119 -9.53 -10.41 1.17
CA ALA A 119 -8.37 -10.28 2.04
C ALA A 119 -8.30 -11.29 3.21
N ARG A 120 -9.18 -12.30 3.24
CA ARG A 120 -9.29 -13.26 4.36
C ARG A 120 -8.00 -14.04 4.65
N GLY A 121 -7.15 -14.24 3.63
CA GLY A 121 -5.88 -14.94 3.77
C GLY A 121 -4.71 -14.06 4.24
N LEU A 122 -4.91 -12.75 4.41
CA LEU A 122 -3.88 -11.81 4.86
C LEU A 122 -3.74 -11.80 6.38
N SER A 123 -2.58 -11.35 6.86
CA SER A 123 -2.35 -11.13 8.28
C SER A 123 -3.35 -10.12 8.87
N GLU A 124 -3.52 -10.12 10.19
CA GLU A 124 -4.41 -9.17 10.84
C GLU A 124 -4.01 -7.71 10.59
N VAL A 125 -2.71 -7.41 10.70
CA VAL A 125 -2.18 -6.06 10.44
C VAL A 125 -2.48 -5.62 9.02
N GLU A 126 -2.28 -6.48 8.03
CA GLU A 126 -2.60 -6.16 6.63
C GLU A 126 -4.10 -5.94 6.41
N ARG A 127 -4.96 -6.76 7.01
CA ARG A 127 -6.42 -6.56 6.91
C ARG A 127 -6.86 -5.23 7.54
N GLN A 128 -6.25 -4.83 8.66
CA GLN A 128 -6.52 -3.53 9.28
C GLN A 128 -5.97 -2.37 8.45
N LEU A 129 -4.78 -2.52 7.85
CA LEU A 129 -4.22 -1.55 6.91
C LEU A 129 -5.13 -1.34 5.69
N LEU A 130 -5.62 -2.44 5.08
CA LEU A 130 -6.55 -2.34 3.96
C LEU A 130 -7.86 -1.66 4.35
N ARG A 131 -8.36 -1.90 5.58
CA ARG A 131 -9.55 -1.23 6.10
C ARG A 131 -9.34 0.28 6.16
N ARG A 132 -8.26 0.75 6.80
CA ARG A 132 -7.95 2.18 6.89
C ARG A 132 -7.78 2.81 5.51
N ALA A 133 -7.08 2.14 4.60
CA ALA A 133 -6.89 2.61 3.22
C ALA A 133 -8.23 2.70 2.47
N TYR A 134 -9.11 1.70 2.64
CA TYR A 134 -10.43 1.68 2.01
C TYR A 134 -11.33 2.80 2.53
N GLU A 135 -11.36 3.01 3.85
CA GLU A 135 -12.12 4.08 4.51
C GLU A 135 -11.63 5.44 4.02
N HIS A 136 -10.32 5.69 4.02
CA HIS A 136 -9.73 6.93 3.51
C HIS A 136 -10.12 7.25 2.06
N VAL A 137 -10.16 6.24 1.18
CA VAL A 137 -10.42 6.44 -0.25
C VAL A 137 -11.91 6.67 -0.56
N LEU A 138 -12.80 6.23 0.32
CA LEU A 138 -14.25 6.40 0.16
C LEU A 138 -14.81 7.63 0.86
N GLY A 139 -14.15 8.14 1.91
CA GLY A 139 -14.63 9.27 2.71
C GLY A 139 -15.46 8.81 3.89
#